data_AF-A0AAD1S8T0-F1
#
_entry.id   AF-A0AAD1S8T0-F1
#
_cell.length_a   1.000
_cell.length_b   1.000
_cell.length_c   1.000
_cell.angle_alpha   90.00
_cell.angle_beta   90.00
_cell.angle_gamma   90.00
#
_symmetry.space_group_name_H-M   'P 1'
#
loop_
_entity.id
_entity.type
_entity.pdbx_description
1 polymer ?
#
loop_
_entity_poly.entity_id
_entity_poly.type
_entity_poly.pdbx_seq_one_letter_code
_entity_poly.pdbx_strand_id
1 'polypeptide(L)'
;MGLYLLNCLFLRLPLFPHRFLRLWIAVLVIYPTNQAVIALTFSNYVLQPLFPTCFAPESGLRLLAAVCLLLLTWVNCASVRWATRVQDIFTAGKLLALGLIIIMGIVQICKGEYFWLEPKNAFENFQEPDIGLIALAFLQGSFAYGGWNFLNYVTEELVNPYKNLPRAIFISIPLVTFVYVFANIAYVTAMSPQELLASNAVAVTFGEKLLGVMAWIMPISVALSTFGGVNGSLFTSSRLFFAGAREGHLPSVLAMIHIKRCTPIPALLFTCLSTLLMLVTSDMYTLINYVGFINYLFYGVTVAGQIVLRWKKPDIIRPIKVNLIFPVIYLLFWAFLLVFSLWSEPVVCGIGLAIMLTGVPVYFLGVHWQNKPQCFNNFVDAMTRAGQKLCVVVYPQMDSKDEDVSEETKEQSTPIYKPGSGAGDGAHA
;
A
#
# COMPACT_ATOMS: atom_id res chain seq x y z
N MET A 1 -17.39 2.19 -4.23
CA MET A 1 -18.12 1.07 -4.87
C MET A 1 -17.52 0.59 -6.19
N GLY A 2 -17.29 1.45 -7.19
CA GLY A 2 -16.92 1.00 -8.55
C GLY A 2 -15.53 0.38 -8.75
N LEU A 3 -14.64 0.40 -7.75
CA LEU A 3 -13.37 -0.36 -7.72
C LEU A 3 -13.34 -1.41 -6.59
N TYR A 4 -14.27 -1.36 -5.64
CA TYR A 4 -14.36 -2.31 -4.53
C TYR A 4 -15.33 -3.45 -4.84
N LEU A 5 -16.50 -3.13 -5.42
CA LEU A 5 -17.23 -4.12 -6.20
C LEU A 5 -16.41 -4.54 -7.40
N LEU A 6 -15.51 -3.73 -7.97
CA LEU A 6 -14.66 -4.26 -9.03
C LEU A 6 -13.59 -5.19 -8.50
N ASN A 7 -12.88 -4.86 -7.42
CA ASN A 7 -11.94 -5.80 -6.82
C ASN A 7 -12.70 -7.03 -6.32
N CYS A 8 -13.79 -6.92 -5.55
CA CYS A 8 -14.62 -8.05 -5.08
C CYS A 8 -15.35 -8.82 -6.19
N LEU A 9 -15.76 -8.18 -7.30
CA LEU A 9 -16.51 -8.82 -8.40
C LEU A 9 -15.58 -9.30 -9.53
N PHE A 10 -14.36 -8.74 -9.64
CA PHE A 10 -13.22 -9.32 -10.34
C PHE A 10 -12.59 -10.47 -9.52
N LEU A 11 -12.65 -10.38 -8.18
CA LEU A 11 -12.47 -11.47 -7.22
C LEU A 11 -13.67 -12.45 -7.21
N ARG A 12 -14.78 -12.21 -7.91
CA ARG A 12 -15.87 -13.21 -8.10
C ARG A 12 -16.01 -13.68 -9.55
N LEU A 13 -15.19 -13.18 -10.47
CA LEU A 13 -15.06 -13.77 -11.81
C LEU A 13 -14.26 -15.08 -11.69
N PRO A 14 -14.58 -16.12 -12.49
CA PRO A 14 -14.00 -17.45 -12.40
C PRO A 14 -12.57 -17.50 -12.97
N LEU A 15 -11.70 -16.60 -12.51
CA LEU A 15 -10.25 -16.63 -12.72
C LEU A 15 -9.60 -16.84 -11.36
N PHE A 16 -9.78 -18.05 -10.83
CA PHE A 16 -9.30 -18.48 -9.51
C PHE A 16 -7.81 -18.21 -9.20
N PRO A 17 -6.83 -18.36 -10.13
CA PRO A 17 -5.42 -18.19 -9.77
C PRO A 17 -5.03 -16.71 -9.51
N HIS A 18 -5.67 -15.74 -10.17
CA HIS A 18 -5.27 -14.32 -10.07
C HIS A 18 -5.50 -13.71 -8.69
N ARG A 19 -6.51 -14.21 -7.95
CA ARG A 19 -6.83 -13.77 -6.59
C ARG A 19 -5.71 -14.11 -5.62
N PHE A 20 -5.27 -15.36 -5.67
CA PHE A 20 -4.16 -15.84 -4.87
C PHE A 20 -2.87 -15.10 -5.25
N LEU A 21 -2.60 -14.91 -6.54
CA LEU A 21 -1.41 -14.17 -7.01
C LEU A 21 -1.36 -12.73 -6.45
N ARG A 22 -2.50 -12.02 -6.41
CA ARG A 22 -2.56 -10.68 -5.81
C ARG A 22 -2.28 -10.72 -4.32
N LEU A 23 -2.87 -11.66 -3.60
CA LEU A 23 -2.65 -11.84 -2.15
C LEU A 23 -1.19 -12.22 -1.86
N TRP A 24 -0.64 -13.17 -2.60
CA TRP A 24 0.72 -13.68 -2.51
C TRP A 24 1.74 -12.55 -2.65
N ILE A 25 1.61 -11.75 -3.71
CA ILE A 25 2.47 -10.60 -3.95
C ILE A 25 2.27 -9.51 -2.89
N ALA A 26 1.03 -9.22 -2.49
CA ALA A 26 0.80 -8.20 -1.48
C ALA A 26 1.50 -8.56 -0.16
N VAL A 27 1.40 -9.82 0.26
CA VAL A 27 1.94 -10.35 1.50
C VAL A 27 3.47 -10.48 1.49
N LEU A 28 4.06 -11.00 0.41
CA LEU A 28 5.50 -11.26 0.36
C LEU A 28 6.32 -10.09 -0.15
N VAL A 29 5.74 -9.25 -0.99
CA VAL A 29 6.47 -8.21 -1.71
C VAL A 29 6.01 -6.83 -1.27
N ILE A 30 4.75 -6.48 -1.47
CA ILE A 30 4.30 -5.08 -1.35
C ILE A 30 4.42 -4.61 0.10
N TYR A 31 3.82 -5.33 1.06
CA TYR A 31 3.86 -4.91 2.46
C TYR A 31 5.28 -4.93 3.06
N PRO A 32 6.06 -6.02 2.91
CA PRO A 32 7.40 -6.08 3.49
C PRO A 32 8.32 -5.02 2.92
N THR A 33 8.31 -4.84 1.61
CA THR A 33 9.21 -3.90 0.95
C THR A 33 8.84 -2.45 1.25
N ASN A 34 7.54 -2.12 1.32
CA ASN A 34 7.09 -0.79 1.76
C ASN A 34 7.55 -0.49 3.19
N GLN A 35 7.44 -1.45 4.11
CA GLN A 35 7.90 -1.28 5.49
C GLN A 35 9.42 -1.12 5.56
N ALA A 36 10.17 -1.91 4.79
CA ALA A 36 11.63 -1.83 4.72
C ALA A 36 12.10 -0.47 4.20
N VAL A 37 11.53 0.05 3.12
CA VAL A 37 11.88 1.37 2.57
C VAL A 37 11.64 2.48 3.60
N ILE A 38 10.49 2.46 4.29
CA ILE A 38 10.18 3.48 5.30
C ILE A 38 11.12 3.35 6.52
N ALA A 39 11.46 2.14 6.94
CA ALA A 39 12.40 1.90 8.05
C ALA A 39 13.86 2.27 7.71
N LEU A 40 14.29 2.08 6.45
CA LEU A 40 15.57 2.57 5.96
C LEU A 40 15.59 4.11 5.90
N THR A 41 14.48 4.72 5.46
CA THR A 41 14.31 6.18 5.48
C THR A 41 14.43 6.72 6.92
N PHE A 42 13.80 6.07 7.89
CA PHE A 42 13.95 6.41 9.30
C PHE A 42 15.44 6.48 9.71
N SER A 43 16.20 5.44 9.37
CA SER A 43 17.61 5.34 9.79
C SER A 43 18.50 6.35 9.09
N ASN A 44 18.28 6.59 7.79
CA ASN A 44 19.00 7.62 7.03
C ASN A 44 18.79 9.01 7.64
N TYR A 45 17.55 9.36 7.97
CA TYR A 45 17.22 10.68 8.52
C TYR A 45 17.72 10.88 9.96
N VAL A 46 17.77 9.82 10.78
CA VAL A 46 18.29 9.89 12.15
C VAL A 46 19.82 9.97 12.18
N LEU A 47 20.50 9.27 11.26
CA LEU A 47 21.96 9.26 11.21
C LEU A 47 22.57 10.45 10.45
N GLN A 48 21.81 11.12 9.57
CA GLN A 48 22.32 12.27 8.79
C GLN A 48 22.96 13.37 9.66
N PRO A 49 22.36 13.82 10.79
CA PRO A 49 22.98 14.85 11.62
C PRO A 49 24.29 14.40 12.30
N LEU A 50 24.47 13.10 12.51
CA LEU A 50 25.72 12.55 13.09
C LEU A 50 26.82 12.41 12.03
N PHE A 51 26.45 12.20 10.77
CA PHE A 51 27.35 12.02 9.64
C PHE A 51 27.00 13.00 8.50
N PRO A 52 27.19 14.33 8.69
CA PRO A 52 26.72 15.33 7.73
C PRO A 52 27.50 15.33 6.41
N THR A 53 28.79 14.98 6.44
CA THR A 53 29.70 15.04 5.28
C THR A 53 30.24 13.68 4.84
N CYS A 54 29.91 12.61 5.56
CA CYS A 54 30.40 11.27 5.27
C CYS A 54 29.26 10.26 5.20
N PHE A 55 29.49 9.15 4.51
CA PHE A 55 28.48 8.09 4.40
C PHE A 55 28.32 7.37 5.74
N ALA A 56 27.08 7.30 6.22
CA ALA A 56 26.75 6.48 7.37
C ALA A 56 27.03 4.99 7.05
N PRO A 57 27.57 4.22 8.01
CA PRO A 57 27.86 2.81 7.78
C PRO A 57 26.58 2.03 7.47
N GLU A 58 26.57 1.28 6.37
CA GLU A 58 25.38 0.52 5.93
C GLU A 58 24.85 -0.45 6.98
N SER A 59 25.76 -1.10 7.72
CA SER A 59 25.38 -2.01 8.81
C SER A 59 24.64 -1.28 9.93
N GLY A 60 25.03 -0.03 10.23
CA GLY A 60 24.36 0.82 11.20
C GLY A 60 22.96 1.23 10.75
N LEU A 61 22.80 1.57 9.46
CA LEU A 61 21.49 1.89 8.87
C LEU A 61 20.52 0.71 8.96
N ARG A 62 20.97 -0.47 8.54
CA ARG A 62 20.14 -1.69 8.54
C ARG A 62 19.79 -2.12 9.96
N LEU A 63 20.73 -2.06 10.90
CA LEU A 63 20.47 -2.44 12.30
C LEU A 63 19.49 -1.48 12.97
N LEU A 64 19.64 -0.17 12.76
CA LEU A 64 18.72 0.83 13.31
C LEU A 64 17.31 0.69 12.72
N ALA A 65 17.21 0.39 11.42
CA ALA A 65 15.95 0.14 10.74
C ALA A 65 15.27 -1.13 11.28
N ALA A 66 16.04 -2.20 11.51
CA ALA A 66 15.55 -3.44 12.12
C ALA A 66 15.06 -3.22 13.56
N VAL A 67 15.78 -2.43 14.37
CA VAL A 67 15.35 -2.07 15.73
C VAL A 67 14.03 -1.31 15.72
N CYS A 68 13.89 -0.34 14.81
CA CYS A 68 12.64 0.42 14.62
C CYS A 68 11.47 -0.51 14.28
N LEU A 69 11.67 -1.42 13.32
CA LEU A 69 10.66 -2.40 12.92
C LEU A 69 10.27 -3.32 14.07
N LEU A 70 11.24 -3.94 14.76
CA LEU A 70 11.01 -4.87 15.87
C LEU A 70 10.26 -4.18 17.02
N LEU A 71 10.64 -2.94 17.35
CA LEU A 71 9.97 -2.15 18.37
C LEU A 71 8.51 -1.89 17.99
N LEU A 72 8.24 -1.46 16.76
CA LEU A 72 6.88 -1.21 16.30
C LEU A 72 6.04 -2.47 16.21
N THR A 73 6.61 -3.59 15.74
CA THR A 73 5.92 -4.89 15.75
C THR A 73 5.57 -5.29 17.18
N TRP A 74 6.48 -5.10 18.15
CA TRP A 74 6.21 -5.37 19.56
C TRP A 74 5.07 -4.50 20.12
N VAL A 75 5.08 -3.19 19.84
CA VAL A 75 3.99 -2.27 20.27
C VAL A 75 2.64 -2.72 19.69
N ASN A 76 2.60 -3.08 18.40
CA ASN A 76 1.40 -3.55 17.73
C ASN A 76 0.90 -4.90 18.28
N CYS A 77 1.81 -5.80 18.67
CA CYS A 77 1.45 -7.05 19.33
C CYS A 77 0.96 -6.84 20.77
N ALA A 78 1.46 -5.81 21.47
CA ALA A 78 1.16 -5.53 22.87
C ALA A 78 -0.23 -4.91 23.07
N SER A 79 -0.58 -3.87 22.32
CA SER A 79 -1.88 -3.20 22.44
C SER A 79 -2.21 -2.35 21.23
N VAL A 80 -3.32 -2.66 20.56
CA VAL A 80 -3.87 -1.85 19.46
C VAL A 80 -4.13 -0.42 19.89
N ARG A 81 -4.63 -0.20 21.12
CA ARG A 81 -4.93 1.15 21.64
C ARG A 81 -3.69 2.04 21.79
N TRP A 82 -2.55 1.43 22.10
CA TRP A 82 -1.29 2.17 22.21
C TRP A 82 -0.80 2.52 20.81
N ALA A 83 -0.82 1.55 19.89
CA ALA A 83 -0.44 1.76 18.50
C ALA A 83 -1.31 2.82 17.80
N THR A 84 -2.61 2.93 18.10
CA THR A 84 -3.46 4.00 17.55
C THR A 84 -3.14 5.37 18.15
N ARG A 85 -2.99 5.49 19.47
CA ARG A 85 -2.62 6.78 20.10
C ARG A 85 -1.26 7.30 19.62
N VAL A 86 -0.31 6.39 19.45
CA VAL A 86 1.02 6.69 18.94
C VAL A 86 0.94 7.18 17.47
N GLN A 87 0.06 6.59 16.65
CA GLN A 87 -0.19 7.04 15.28
C GLN A 87 -0.68 8.50 15.21
N ASP A 88 -1.58 8.91 16.11
CA ASP A 88 -2.14 10.27 16.12
C ASP A 88 -1.03 11.31 16.36
N ILE A 89 -0.14 11.04 17.32
CA ILE A 89 1.02 11.89 17.63
C ILE A 89 1.95 12.00 16.40
N PHE A 90 2.24 10.87 15.74
CA PHE A 90 3.08 10.84 14.55
C PHE A 90 2.48 11.59 13.36
N THR A 91 1.14 11.56 13.25
CA THR A 91 0.42 12.29 12.20
C THR A 91 0.58 13.80 12.39
N ALA A 92 0.49 14.29 13.63
CA ALA A 92 0.76 15.71 13.94
C ALA A 92 2.21 16.11 13.56
N GLY A 93 3.19 15.26 13.88
CA GLY A 93 4.59 15.48 13.51
C GLY A 93 4.81 15.60 11.99
N LYS A 94 4.13 14.75 11.20
CA LYS A 94 4.18 14.82 9.73
C LYS A 94 3.62 16.13 9.18
N LEU A 95 2.49 16.59 9.71
CA LEU A 95 1.86 17.85 9.27
C LEU A 95 2.72 19.05 9.66
N LEU A 96 3.34 19.03 10.84
CA LEU A 96 4.26 20.07 11.28
C LEU A 96 5.49 20.16 10.37
N ALA A 97 6.13 19.04 10.04
CA ALA A 97 7.29 19.00 9.14
C ALA A 97 6.96 19.60 7.76
N LEU A 98 5.86 19.15 7.15
CA LEU A 98 5.43 19.64 5.84
C LEU A 98 5.03 21.12 5.89
N GLY A 99 4.35 21.54 6.95
CA GLY A 99 3.99 22.94 7.17
C GLY A 99 5.23 23.84 7.24
N LEU A 100 6.25 23.43 7.99
CA LEU A 100 7.52 24.17 8.10
C LEU A 100 8.24 24.29 6.76
N ILE A 101 8.35 23.20 5.98
CA ILE A 101 8.98 23.22 4.66
C ILE A 101 8.26 24.22 3.74
N ILE A 102 6.93 24.15 3.67
CA ILE A 102 6.14 25.02 2.78
C ILE A 102 6.24 26.49 3.21
N ILE A 103 6.10 26.79 4.50
CA ILE A 103 6.19 28.16 5.01
C ILE A 103 7.57 28.76 4.72
N MET A 104 8.65 28.01 5.00
CA MET A 104 10.01 28.47 4.76
C MET A 104 10.31 28.63 3.26
N GLY A 105 9.79 27.76 2.40
CA GLY A 105 9.87 27.92 0.95
C GLY A 105 9.19 29.21 0.46
N ILE A 106 7.99 29.52 0.96
CA ILE A 106 7.30 30.78 0.63
C ILE A 106 8.12 31.98 1.10
N VAL A 107 8.72 31.92 2.29
CA VAL A 107 9.60 32.99 2.79
C VAL A 107 10.82 33.21 1.88
N GLN A 108 11.44 32.13 1.37
CA GLN A 108 12.55 32.25 0.41
C GLN A 108 12.12 32.89 -0.91
N ILE A 109 10.96 32.50 -1.44
CA ILE A 109 10.40 33.13 -2.65
C ILE A 109 10.20 34.63 -2.42
N CYS A 110 9.63 35.02 -1.28
CA CYS A 110 9.45 36.43 -0.92
C CYS A 110 10.77 37.19 -0.73
N LYS A 111 11.88 36.50 -0.40
CA LYS A 111 13.22 37.10 -0.34
C LYS A 111 13.90 37.25 -1.71
N GLY A 112 13.33 36.66 -2.76
CA GLY A 112 13.91 36.67 -4.10
C GLY A 112 14.80 35.46 -4.42
N GLU A 113 14.86 34.46 -3.54
CA GLU A 113 15.68 33.24 -3.70
C GLU A 113 14.94 32.21 -4.58
N TYR A 114 14.70 32.54 -5.85
CA TYR A 114 14.01 31.66 -6.81
C TYR A 114 14.85 31.37 -8.07
N PHE A 115 16.18 31.52 -8.00
CA PHE A 115 17.10 31.36 -9.12
C PHE A 115 16.92 30.05 -9.92
N TRP A 116 16.73 28.93 -9.24
CA TRP A 116 16.52 27.62 -9.87
C TRP A 116 15.09 27.36 -10.37
N LEU A 117 14.13 28.20 -9.96
CA LEU A 117 12.75 28.18 -10.47
C LEU A 117 12.58 29.04 -11.72
N GLU A 118 13.54 29.90 -12.04
CA GLU A 118 13.50 30.71 -13.24
C GLU A 118 13.49 29.80 -14.48
N PRO A 119 12.61 30.03 -15.48
CA PRO A 119 12.48 29.15 -16.64
C PRO A 119 13.78 28.93 -17.42
N LYS A 120 14.75 29.86 -17.31
CA LYS A 120 16.06 29.75 -17.96
C LYS A 120 16.90 28.61 -17.39
N ASN A 121 16.81 28.36 -16.08
CA ASN A 121 17.62 27.38 -15.36
C ASN A 121 16.81 26.11 -15.04
N ALA A 122 15.48 26.24 -14.85
CA ALA A 122 14.61 25.15 -14.42
C ALA A 122 14.46 24.03 -15.47
N PHE A 123 14.60 24.35 -16.76
CA PHE A 123 14.45 23.42 -17.88
C PHE A 123 15.78 23.05 -18.54
N GLU A 124 16.91 23.40 -17.93
CA GLU A 124 18.22 22.99 -18.41
C GLU A 124 18.48 21.52 -18.05
N ASN A 125 18.63 20.67 -19.05
CA ASN A 125 18.83 19.25 -18.84
C ASN A 125 20.29 18.96 -18.47
N PHE A 126 20.53 18.40 -17.29
CA PHE A 126 21.86 17.96 -16.85
C PHE A 126 22.34 16.69 -17.57
N GLN A 127 21.41 15.92 -18.15
CA GLN A 127 21.67 14.69 -18.88
C GLN A 127 20.69 14.57 -20.04
N GLU A 128 21.08 13.85 -21.10
CA GLU A 128 20.17 13.58 -22.22
C GLU A 128 18.93 12.81 -21.72
N PRO A 129 17.71 13.30 -22.04
CA PRO A 129 16.49 12.68 -21.55
C PRO A 129 16.25 11.35 -22.26
N ASP A 130 16.48 10.25 -21.53
CA ASP A 130 16.02 8.93 -21.94
C ASP A 130 14.58 8.69 -21.45
N ILE A 131 13.74 8.15 -22.33
CA ILE A 131 12.35 7.82 -22.04
C ILE A 131 12.27 6.76 -20.91
N GLY A 132 13.26 5.86 -20.86
CA GLY A 132 13.40 4.87 -19.78
C GLY A 132 13.55 5.49 -18.40
N LEU A 133 14.45 6.47 -18.27
CA LEU A 133 14.69 7.20 -17.02
C LEU A 133 13.46 7.98 -16.55
N ILE A 134 12.69 8.55 -17.49
CA ILE A 134 11.42 9.22 -17.18
C ILE A 134 10.42 8.20 -16.61
N ALA A 135 10.34 6.98 -17.16
CA ALA A 135 9.47 5.94 -16.63
C ALA A 135 9.86 5.51 -15.20
N LEU A 136 11.16 5.42 -14.90
CA LEU A 136 11.65 5.17 -13.53
C LEU A 136 11.30 6.32 -12.57
N ALA A 137 11.38 7.57 -13.03
CA ALA A 137 10.95 8.72 -12.23
C ALA A 137 9.45 8.67 -11.90
N PHE A 138 8.60 8.21 -12.83
CA PHE A 138 7.18 7.96 -12.55
C PHE A 138 6.98 6.86 -11.51
N LEU A 139 7.77 5.77 -11.52
CA LEU A 139 7.70 4.74 -10.49
C LEU A 139 8.00 5.31 -9.10
N GLN A 140 9.07 6.09 -8.96
CA GLN A 140 9.44 6.71 -7.69
C GLN A 140 8.42 7.76 -7.24
N GLY A 141 7.95 8.62 -8.16
CA GLY A 141 6.90 9.59 -7.86
C GLY A 141 5.61 8.92 -7.40
N SER A 142 5.23 7.80 -8.01
CA SER A 142 4.03 7.05 -7.62
C SER A 142 4.09 6.47 -6.21
N PHE A 143 5.30 6.14 -5.72
CA PHE A 143 5.50 5.62 -4.38
C PHE A 143 5.07 6.64 -3.33
N ALA A 144 5.36 7.93 -3.55
CA ALA A 144 4.91 9.01 -2.67
C ALA A 144 3.37 9.15 -2.66
N TYR A 145 2.71 8.91 -3.80
CA TYR A 145 1.25 8.86 -3.89
C TYR A 145 0.65 7.52 -3.44
N GLY A 146 1.45 6.57 -2.97
CA GLY A 146 1.01 5.25 -2.54
C GLY A 146 -0.02 5.31 -1.41
N GLY A 147 -0.93 4.33 -1.41
CA GLY A 147 -1.90 4.13 -0.32
C GLY A 147 -3.31 4.66 -0.57
N TRP A 148 -3.56 5.35 -1.69
CA TRP A 148 -4.93 5.68 -2.13
C TRP A 148 -5.81 4.44 -2.30
N ASN A 149 -5.18 3.30 -2.64
CA ASN A 149 -5.84 2.02 -2.78
C ASN A 149 -6.34 1.45 -1.45
N PHE A 150 -5.91 1.97 -0.29
CA PHE A 150 -6.38 1.52 1.02
C PHE A 150 -7.74 2.10 1.41
N LEU A 151 -8.15 3.26 0.87
CA LEU A 151 -9.50 3.82 1.11
C LEU A 151 -10.61 2.85 0.68
N ASN A 152 -10.31 2.02 -0.30
CA ASN A 152 -11.14 0.91 -0.72
C ASN A 152 -11.46 -0.01 0.47
N TYR A 153 -10.47 -0.38 1.29
CA TYR A 153 -10.66 -1.29 2.43
C TYR A 153 -11.55 -0.73 3.54
N VAL A 154 -11.63 0.60 3.63
CA VAL A 154 -12.43 1.30 4.65
C VAL A 154 -13.75 1.79 4.05
N THR A 155 -14.07 1.40 2.81
CA THR A 155 -15.32 1.81 2.16
C THR A 155 -16.56 1.25 2.87
N GLU A 156 -16.46 0.10 3.51
CA GLU A 156 -17.55 -0.51 4.30
C GLU A 156 -17.83 0.27 5.59
N GLU A 157 -16.80 0.92 6.15
CA GLU A 157 -16.91 1.77 7.34
C GLU A 157 -17.34 3.22 6.99
N LEU A 158 -17.38 3.57 5.69
CA LEU A 158 -17.64 4.93 5.23
C LEU A 158 -19.14 5.23 5.19
N VAL A 159 -19.56 6.30 5.88
CA VAL A 159 -20.94 6.81 5.80
C VAL A 159 -21.26 7.22 4.35
N ASN A 160 -22.33 6.67 3.77
CA ASN A 160 -22.80 6.95 2.41
C ASN A 160 -21.70 6.84 1.32
N PRO A 161 -21.18 5.62 1.06
CA PRO A 161 -19.99 5.42 0.24
C PRO A 161 -20.19 5.81 -1.23
N TYR A 162 -21.42 5.81 -1.74
CA TYR A 162 -21.72 6.16 -3.13
C TYR A 162 -21.45 7.62 -3.48
N LYS A 163 -21.69 8.53 -2.52
CA LYS A 163 -21.50 9.97 -2.70
C LYS A 163 -20.18 10.45 -2.10
N ASN A 164 -19.81 9.91 -0.94
CA ASN A 164 -18.66 10.40 -0.21
C ASN A 164 -17.33 9.86 -0.74
N LEU A 165 -17.29 8.63 -1.29
CA LEU A 165 -16.05 8.08 -1.86
C LEU A 165 -15.55 8.90 -3.07
N PRO A 166 -16.36 9.22 -4.11
CA PRO A 166 -15.89 10.05 -5.20
C PRO A 166 -15.47 11.45 -4.74
N ARG A 167 -16.25 12.07 -3.83
CA ARG A 167 -15.94 13.40 -3.29
C ARG A 167 -14.61 13.40 -2.53
N ALA A 168 -14.37 12.38 -1.70
CA ALA A 168 -13.12 12.21 -0.98
C ALA A 168 -11.94 12.12 -1.95
N ILE A 169 -12.07 11.37 -3.05
CA ILE A 169 -11.02 11.24 -4.08
C ILE A 169 -10.74 12.58 -4.77
N PHE A 170 -11.78 13.28 -5.23
CA PHE A 170 -11.63 14.56 -5.94
C PHE A 170 -11.08 15.69 -5.08
N ILE A 171 -11.23 15.63 -3.76
CA ILE A 171 -10.68 16.63 -2.83
C ILE A 171 -9.27 16.23 -2.38
N SER A 172 -9.08 14.97 -1.96
CA SER A 172 -7.83 14.52 -1.36
C SER A 172 -6.67 14.43 -2.35
N ILE A 173 -6.88 13.88 -3.55
CA ILE A 173 -5.78 13.67 -4.51
C ILE A 173 -5.19 15.01 -4.97
N PRO A 174 -5.97 16.00 -5.45
CA PRO A 174 -5.39 17.29 -5.86
C PRO A 174 -4.75 18.04 -4.68
N LEU A 175 -5.32 17.95 -3.49
CA LEU A 175 -4.74 18.58 -2.30
C LEU A 175 -3.36 18.00 -1.97
N VAL A 176 -3.20 16.67 -2.02
CA VAL A 176 -1.90 16.01 -1.87
C VAL A 176 -0.94 16.45 -2.97
N THR A 177 -1.43 16.56 -4.22
CA THR A 177 -0.62 17.06 -5.33
C THR A 177 -0.10 18.48 -5.10
N PHE A 178 -0.94 19.41 -4.65
CA PHE A 178 -0.50 20.77 -4.32
C PHE A 178 0.55 20.78 -3.21
N VAL A 179 0.34 20.00 -2.14
CA VAL A 179 1.31 19.89 -1.04
C VAL A 179 2.66 19.36 -1.53
N TYR A 180 2.66 18.33 -2.38
CA TYR A 180 3.91 17.78 -2.92
C TYR A 180 4.60 18.73 -3.88
N VAL A 181 3.85 19.45 -4.72
CA VAL A 181 4.42 20.46 -5.62
C VAL A 181 5.03 21.60 -4.80
N PHE A 182 4.33 22.14 -3.80
CA PHE A 182 4.85 23.21 -2.95
C PHE A 182 6.06 22.79 -2.12
N ALA A 183 6.09 21.56 -1.62
CA ALA A 183 7.26 21.04 -0.92
C ALA A 183 8.48 20.91 -1.85
N ASN A 184 8.30 20.42 -3.09
CA ASN A 184 9.39 20.35 -4.07
C ASN A 184 9.89 21.73 -4.50
N ILE A 185 8.98 22.69 -4.68
CA ILE A 185 9.34 24.09 -4.93
C ILE A 185 10.20 24.64 -3.79
N ALA A 186 9.83 24.36 -2.53
CA ALA A 186 10.62 24.77 -1.37
C ALA A 186 12.02 24.13 -1.34
N TYR A 187 12.16 22.87 -1.78
CA TYR A 187 13.49 22.25 -1.83
C TYR A 187 14.40 22.94 -2.85
N VAL A 188 13.91 23.25 -4.04
CA VAL A 188 14.75 23.88 -5.09
C VAL A 188 15.07 25.36 -4.84
N THR A 189 14.31 26.05 -3.97
CA THR A 189 14.70 27.41 -3.51
C THR A 189 15.82 27.38 -2.47
N ALA A 190 15.97 26.27 -1.75
CA ALA A 190 16.92 26.14 -0.65
C ALA A 190 18.29 25.59 -1.09
N MET A 191 18.31 24.74 -2.10
CA MET A 191 19.51 24.04 -2.55
C MET A 191 19.55 23.87 -4.05
N SER A 192 20.76 23.68 -4.59
CA SER A 192 20.95 23.39 -6.01
C SER A 192 20.49 21.96 -6.35
N PRO A 193 20.13 21.68 -7.63
CA PRO A 193 19.76 20.33 -8.05
C PRO A 193 20.85 19.27 -7.76
N GLN A 194 22.13 19.64 -7.94
CA GLN A 194 23.27 18.75 -7.69
C GLN A 194 23.38 18.39 -6.21
N GLU A 195 23.13 19.37 -5.33
CA GLU A 195 23.15 19.16 -3.89
C GLU A 195 21.96 18.33 -3.41
N LEU A 196 20.79 18.50 -4.04
CA LEU A 196 19.62 17.65 -3.80
C LEU A 196 19.90 16.20 -4.15
N LEU A 197 20.59 15.95 -5.28
CA LEU A 197 20.99 14.60 -5.72
C LEU A 197 22.09 13.99 -4.84
N ALA A 198 22.95 14.80 -4.23
CA ALA A 198 24.00 14.33 -3.34
C ALA A 198 23.50 14.01 -1.91
N SER A 199 22.35 14.56 -1.50
CA SER A 199 21.82 14.39 -0.15
C SER A 199 20.96 13.14 0.00
N ASN A 200 21.31 12.29 0.95
CA ASN A 200 20.50 11.12 1.35
C ASN A 200 19.26 11.50 2.19
N ALA A 201 19.24 12.71 2.76
CA ALA A 201 18.17 13.19 3.62
C ALA A 201 17.85 14.66 3.33
N VAL A 202 17.22 14.89 2.17
CA VAL A 202 16.91 16.21 1.61
C VAL A 202 16.24 17.15 2.63
N ALA A 203 15.30 16.68 3.44
CA ALA A 203 14.60 17.54 4.40
C ALA A 203 15.49 17.98 5.58
N VAL A 204 16.52 17.21 5.94
CA VAL A 204 17.50 17.59 6.96
C VAL A 204 18.44 18.66 6.41
N THR A 205 18.96 18.45 5.19
CA THR A 205 19.79 19.45 4.49
C THR A 205 19.05 20.78 4.30
N PHE A 206 17.75 20.73 3.99
CA PHE A 206 16.88 21.91 3.96
C PHE A 206 16.85 22.63 5.32
N GLY A 207 16.69 21.88 6.41
CA GLY A 207 16.69 22.40 7.77
C GLY A 207 18.03 23.04 8.18
N GLU A 208 19.15 22.41 7.85
CA GLU A 208 20.49 22.92 8.14
C GLU A 208 20.74 24.27 7.48
N LYS A 209 20.27 24.46 6.24
CA LYS A 209 20.42 25.73 5.51
C LYS A 209 19.53 26.84 6.00
N LEU A 210 18.26 26.55 6.29
CA LEU A 210 17.25 27.59 6.50
C LEU A 210 16.84 27.80 7.95
N LEU A 211 16.89 26.76 8.76
CA LEU A 211 16.41 26.78 10.14
C LEU A 211 17.54 27.01 11.16
N GLY A 212 18.80 26.82 10.77
CA GLY A 212 19.96 27.08 11.61
C GLY A 212 19.85 26.35 12.96
N VAL A 213 19.65 27.11 14.05
CA VAL A 213 19.46 26.58 15.42
C VAL A 213 18.29 25.60 15.53
N MET A 214 17.27 25.71 14.66
CA MET A 214 16.10 24.83 14.64
C MET A 214 16.26 23.63 13.70
N ALA A 215 17.45 23.37 13.15
CA ALA A 215 17.71 22.25 12.25
C ALA A 215 17.38 20.88 12.88
N TRP A 216 17.48 20.74 14.21
CA TRP A 216 17.15 19.51 14.94
C TRP A 216 15.66 19.11 14.85
N ILE A 217 14.76 20.05 14.52
CA ILE A 217 13.32 19.78 14.40
C ILE A 217 13.05 18.87 13.18
N MET A 218 13.80 19.04 12.09
CA MET A 218 13.60 18.29 10.85
C MET A 218 13.83 16.78 10.98
N PRO A 219 15.00 16.29 11.45
CA PRO A 219 15.22 14.86 11.59
C PRO A 219 14.25 14.22 12.59
N ILE A 220 13.89 14.91 13.68
CA ILE A 220 12.91 14.39 14.65
C ILE A 220 11.53 14.26 14.00
N SER A 221 11.05 15.30 13.31
CA SER A 221 9.70 15.31 12.74
C SER A 221 9.56 14.29 11.60
N VAL A 222 10.60 14.14 10.77
CA VAL A 222 10.63 13.12 9.71
C VAL A 222 10.74 11.71 10.30
N ALA A 223 11.57 11.52 11.33
CA ALA A 223 11.67 10.25 12.04
C ALA A 223 10.29 9.82 12.60
N LEU A 224 9.58 10.72 13.28
CA LEU A 224 8.22 10.47 13.76
C LEU A 224 7.25 10.11 12.62
N SER A 225 7.36 10.79 11.47
CA SER A 225 6.56 10.46 10.28
C SER A 225 6.85 9.06 9.74
N THR A 226 8.13 8.66 9.66
CA THR A 226 8.50 7.30 9.21
C THR A 226 8.05 6.22 10.19
N PHE A 227 8.16 6.46 11.50
CA PHE A 227 7.60 5.58 12.54
C PHE A 227 6.08 5.39 12.35
N GLY A 228 5.34 6.46 12.11
CA GLY A 228 3.90 6.39 11.80
C GLY A 228 3.58 5.70 10.47
N GLY A 229 4.47 5.79 9.48
CA GLY A 229 4.33 5.07 8.21
C GLY A 229 4.41 3.56 8.39
N VAL A 230 5.43 3.07 9.12
CA VAL A 230 5.59 1.63 9.40
C VAL A 230 4.43 1.12 10.27
N ASN A 231 4.04 1.86 11.31
CA ASN A 231 2.93 1.50 12.19
C ASN A 231 1.59 1.42 11.43
N GLY A 232 1.27 2.39 10.57
CA GLY A 232 0.09 2.34 9.70
C GLY A 232 0.11 1.17 8.70
N SER A 233 1.30 0.84 8.17
CA SER A 233 1.46 -0.32 7.28
C SER A 233 1.24 -1.65 8.02
N LEU A 234 1.71 -1.78 9.26
CA LEU A 234 1.46 -2.98 10.09
C LEU A 234 -0.04 -3.19 10.32
N PHE A 235 -0.79 -2.12 10.63
CA PHE A 235 -2.24 -2.21 10.79
C PHE A 235 -2.96 -2.73 9.53
N THR A 236 -2.67 -2.12 8.37
CA THR A 236 -3.32 -2.49 7.12
C THR A 236 -2.91 -3.89 6.66
N SER A 237 -1.65 -4.30 6.89
CA SER A 237 -1.18 -5.64 6.56
C SER A 237 -1.99 -6.72 7.27
N SER A 238 -2.29 -6.55 8.56
CA SER A 238 -3.02 -7.53 9.36
C SER A 238 -4.44 -7.80 8.84
N ARG A 239 -5.13 -6.77 8.33
CA ARG A 239 -6.46 -6.89 7.71
C ARG A 239 -6.42 -7.76 6.46
N LEU A 240 -5.35 -7.69 5.67
CA LEU A 240 -5.20 -8.51 4.47
C LEU A 240 -4.99 -9.99 4.81
N PHE A 241 -4.19 -10.32 5.84
CA PHE A 241 -4.05 -11.71 6.29
C PHE A 241 -5.38 -12.30 6.75
N PHE A 242 -6.17 -11.49 7.47
CA PHE A 242 -7.49 -11.91 7.94
C PHE A 242 -8.43 -12.25 6.78
N ALA A 243 -8.53 -11.37 5.78
CA ALA A 243 -9.35 -11.60 4.59
C ALA A 243 -8.85 -12.82 3.78
N GLY A 244 -7.54 -12.94 3.58
CA GLY A 244 -6.94 -14.04 2.81
C GLY A 244 -7.09 -15.41 3.46
N ALA A 245 -7.03 -15.51 4.78
CA ALA A 245 -7.28 -16.76 5.48
C ALA A 245 -8.76 -17.15 5.49
N ARG A 246 -9.67 -16.16 5.60
CA ARG A 246 -11.13 -16.40 5.53
C ARG A 246 -11.56 -17.02 4.20
N GLU A 247 -10.92 -16.64 3.10
CA GLU A 247 -11.17 -17.22 1.78
C GLU A 247 -10.47 -18.58 1.56
N GLY A 248 -9.77 -19.13 2.57
CA GLY A 248 -9.08 -20.42 2.48
C GLY A 248 -7.78 -20.38 1.65
N HIS A 249 -7.28 -19.18 1.32
CA HIS A 249 -6.05 -19.00 0.55
C HIS A 249 -4.78 -19.02 1.41
N LEU A 250 -4.88 -18.62 2.69
CA LEU A 250 -3.77 -18.64 3.64
C LEU A 250 -4.05 -19.60 4.81
N PRO A 251 -3.01 -20.16 5.45
CA PRO A 251 -3.16 -20.96 6.66
C PRO A 251 -3.93 -20.23 7.75
N SER A 252 -4.84 -20.94 8.43
CA SER A 252 -5.72 -20.38 9.47
C SER A 252 -4.97 -19.74 10.64
N VAL A 253 -3.73 -20.20 10.93
CA VAL A 253 -2.86 -19.63 11.97
C VAL A 253 -2.59 -18.13 11.78
N LEU A 254 -2.54 -17.66 10.52
CA LEU A 254 -2.25 -16.26 10.21
C LEU A 254 -3.43 -15.32 10.48
N ALA A 255 -4.65 -15.83 10.64
CA ALA A 255 -5.82 -15.02 11.00
C ALA A 255 -6.23 -15.13 12.48
N MET A 256 -5.44 -15.81 13.30
CA MET A 256 -5.74 -15.94 14.72
C MET A 256 -5.38 -14.66 15.50
N ILE A 257 -6.17 -14.39 16.53
CA ILE A 257 -6.06 -13.21 17.39
C ILE A 257 -5.75 -13.62 18.84
N HIS A 258 -4.99 -12.79 19.55
CA HIS A 258 -4.66 -13.03 20.95
C HIS A 258 -5.87 -12.84 21.88
N ILE A 259 -6.11 -13.80 22.79
CA ILE A 259 -7.33 -13.89 23.62
C ILE A 259 -7.59 -12.61 24.43
N LYS A 260 -6.57 -12.07 25.11
CA LYS A 260 -6.75 -10.90 26.01
C LYS A 260 -6.61 -9.54 25.32
N ARG A 261 -5.98 -9.50 24.15
CA ARG A 261 -5.46 -8.25 23.54
C ARG A 261 -6.09 -7.96 22.18
N CYS A 262 -6.77 -8.94 21.59
CA CYS A 262 -7.37 -8.88 20.26
C CYS A 262 -6.36 -8.44 19.18
N THR A 263 -5.09 -8.84 19.32
CA THR A 263 -4.00 -8.51 18.38
C THR A 263 -3.64 -9.74 17.51
N PRO A 264 -3.47 -9.57 16.19
CA PRO A 264 -3.12 -10.67 15.28
C PRO A 264 -1.60 -10.93 15.28
N ILE A 265 -1.11 -11.56 16.35
CA ILE A 265 0.34 -11.79 16.56
C ILE A 265 1.00 -12.58 15.42
N PRO A 266 0.46 -13.72 14.92
CA PRO A 266 1.14 -14.52 13.90
C PRO A 266 1.29 -13.78 12.56
N ALA A 267 0.28 -12.99 12.17
CA ALA A 267 0.35 -12.14 10.98
C ALA A 267 1.45 -11.08 11.09
N LEU A 268 1.53 -10.40 12.25
CA LEU A 268 2.53 -9.38 12.51
C LEU A 268 3.96 -9.95 12.56
N LEU A 269 4.13 -11.16 13.09
CA LEU A 269 5.42 -11.84 13.09
C LEU A 269 5.83 -12.26 11.66
N PHE A 270 4.90 -12.75 10.86
CA PHE A 270 5.16 -13.12 9.47
C PHE A 270 5.59 -11.92 8.62
N THR A 271 4.88 -10.79 8.75
CA THR A 271 5.27 -9.56 8.06
C THR A 271 6.61 -9.04 8.55
N CYS A 272 6.83 -9.00 9.86
CA CYS A 272 8.11 -8.57 10.44
C CYS A 272 9.28 -9.40 9.90
N LEU A 273 9.17 -10.73 9.91
CA LEU A 273 10.20 -11.63 9.38
C LEU A 273 10.46 -11.39 7.89
N SER A 274 9.39 -11.26 7.09
CA SER A 274 9.51 -10.99 5.65
C SER A 274 10.17 -9.63 5.38
N THR A 275 9.84 -8.61 6.18
CA THR A 275 10.43 -7.27 6.08
C THR A 275 11.91 -7.30 6.44
N LEU A 276 12.31 -8.04 7.49
CA LEU A 276 13.72 -8.21 7.86
C LEU A 276 14.54 -8.87 6.74
N LEU A 277 13.98 -9.86 6.04
CA LEU A 277 14.64 -10.48 4.88
C LEU A 277 14.84 -9.48 3.73
N MET A 278 13.82 -8.67 3.42
CA MET A 278 13.92 -7.63 2.38
C MET A 278 14.93 -6.55 2.76
N LEU A 279 15.02 -6.20 4.04
CA LEU A 279 15.90 -5.17 4.58
C LEU A 279 17.39 -5.54 4.49
N VAL A 280 17.74 -6.83 4.51
CA VAL A 280 19.13 -7.29 4.41
C VAL A 280 19.62 -7.41 2.96
N THR A 281 18.71 -7.55 2.00
CA THR A 281 19.05 -8.05 0.66
C THR A 281 19.43 -6.95 -0.34
N SER A 282 18.75 -5.80 -0.33
CA SER A 282 18.82 -4.83 -1.43
C SER A 282 18.81 -3.36 -0.98
N ASP A 283 19.20 -2.45 -1.88
CA ASP A 283 19.21 -1.00 -1.67
C ASP A 283 17.80 -0.36 -1.75
N MET A 284 17.60 0.73 -1.01
CA MET A 284 16.31 1.41 -0.86
C MET A 284 15.67 1.79 -2.21
N TYR A 285 16.43 2.34 -3.16
CA TYR A 285 15.89 2.77 -4.44
C TYR A 285 15.49 1.58 -5.32
N THR A 286 16.28 0.51 -5.30
CA THR A 286 15.94 -0.75 -5.98
C THR A 286 14.68 -1.38 -5.40
N LEU A 287 14.51 -1.34 -4.06
CA LEU A 287 13.27 -1.79 -3.40
C LEU A 287 12.04 -1.00 -3.89
N ILE A 288 12.18 0.32 -4.05
CA ILE A 288 11.10 1.17 -4.57
C ILE A 288 10.74 0.79 -6.00
N ASN A 289 11.72 0.60 -6.88
CA ASN A 289 11.50 0.21 -8.27
C ASN A 289 10.80 -1.15 -8.35
N TYR A 290 11.24 -2.12 -7.53
CA TYR A 290 10.64 -3.44 -7.42
C TYR A 290 9.15 -3.40 -7.06
N VAL A 291 8.80 -2.64 -6.00
CA VAL A 291 7.41 -2.50 -5.56
C VAL A 291 6.58 -1.70 -6.55
N GLY A 292 7.13 -0.62 -7.08
CA GLY A 292 6.48 0.22 -8.07
C GLY A 292 6.03 -0.59 -9.27
N PHE A 293 6.96 -1.32 -9.89
CA PHE A 293 6.69 -2.16 -11.05
C PHE A 293 5.56 -3.18 -10.79
N ILE A 294 5.66 -3.93 -9.71
CA ILE A 294 4.68 -4.96 -9.36
C ILE A 294 3.32 -4.34 -9.03
N ASN A 295 3.28 -3.22 -8.31
CA ASN A 295 2.03 -2.52 -8.02
C ASN A 295 1.33 -2.08 -9.30
N TYR A 296 2.08 -1.48 -10.23
CA TYR A 296 1.53 -1.06 -11.52
C TYR A 296 1.02 -2.24 -12.33
N LEU A 297 1.72 -3.38 -12.35
CA LEU A 297 1.24 -4.59 -13.02
C LEU A 297 -0.17 -4.97 -12.55
N PHE A 298 -0.41 -4.99 -11.24
CA PHE A 298 -1.74 -5.30 -10.71
C PHE A 298 -2.77 -4.18 -10.91
N TYR A 299 -2.36 -2.91 -10.86
CA TYR A 299 -3.26 -1.81 -11.21
C TYR A 299 -3.73 -1.91 -12.66
N GLY A 300 -2.85 -2.26 -13.60
CA GLY A 300 -3.23 -2.54 -14.98
C GLY A 300 -4.23 -3.69 -15.11
N VAL A 301 -3.97 -4.83 -14.47
CA VAL A 301 -4.87 -5.99 -14.49
C VAL A 301 -6.25 -5.64 -13.93
N THR A 302 -6.33 -4.90 -12.83
CA THR A 302 -7.62 -4.48 -12.24
C THR A 302 -8.39 -3.50 -13.11
N VAL A 303 -7.71 -2.54 -13.76
CA VAL A 303 -8.35 -1.57 -14.67
C VAL A 303 -8.77 -2.23 -15.99
N ALA A 304 -7.93 -3.10 -16.57
CA ALA A 304 -8.31 -3.93 -17.71
C ALA A 304 -9.53 -4.80 -17.38
N GLY A 305 -9.54 -5.35 -16.17
CA GLY A 305 -10.66 -6.08 -15.64
C GLY A 305 -11.97 -5.29 -15.57
N GLN A 306 -11.87 -3.98 -15.31
CA GLN A 306 -13.01 -3.08 -15.34
C GLN A 306 -13.66 -3.01 -16.71
N ILE A 307 -12.83 -2.86 -17.75
CA ILE A 307 -13.27 -2.77 -19.14
C ILE A 307 -13.90 -4.10 -19.57
N VAL A 308 -13.27 -5.23 -19.26
CA VAL A 308 -13.79 -6.56 -19.57
C VAL A 308 -15.13 -6.81 -18.87
N LEU A 309 -15.27 -6.40 -17.60
CA LEU A 309 -16.54 -6.52 -16.88
C LEU A 309 -17.64 -5.66 -17.52
N ARG A 310 -17.29 -4.49 -18.06
CA ARG A 310 -18.26 -3.64 -18.78
C ARG A 310 -18.84 -4.34 -19.99
N TRP A 311 -18.03 -5.10 -20.71
CA TRP A 311 -18.44 -5.83 -21.90
C TRP A 311 -19.17 -7.13 -21.56
N LYS A 312 -18.62 -7.94 -20.66
CA LYS A 312 -19.11 -9.31 -20.38
C LYS A 312 -20.39 -9.34 -19.54
N LYS A 313 -20.61 -8.35 -18.67
CA LYS A 313 -21.79 -8.26 -17.78
C LYS A 313 -22.32 -6.82 -17.73
N PRO A 314 -23.02 -6.36 -18.79
CA PRO A 314 -23.51 -4.98 -18.89
C PRO A 314 -24.62 -4.67 -17.87
N ASP A 315 -25.48 -5.64 -17.56
CA ASP A 315 -26.73 -5.43 -16.83
C ASP A 315 -26.59 -5.34 -15.30
N ILE A 316 -25.35 -5.43 -14.78
CA ILE A 316 -25.12 -5.27 -13.34
C ILE A 316 -25.39 -3.82 -12.94
N ILE A 317 -26.18 -3.62 -11.88
CA ILE A 317 -26.43 -2.31 -11.28
C ILE A 317 -25.09 -1.73 -10.81
N ARG A 318 -24.70 -0.58 -11.39
CA ARG A 318 -23.46 0.14 -11.06
C ARG A 318 -23.79 1.47 -10.40
N PRO A 319 -23.63 1.58 -9.07
CA PRO A 319 -23.92 2.80 -8.33
C PRO A 319 -23.01 3.99 -8.69
N ILE A 320 -21.80 3.71 -9.20
CA ILE A 320 -20.85 4.72 -9.68
C ILE A 320 -20.46 4.36 -11.11
N LYS A 321 -20.70 5.29 -12.04
CA LYS A 321 -20.31 5.15 -13.46
C LYS A 321 -19.32 6.26 -13.82
N VAL A 322 -18.22 5.87 -14.45
CA VAL A 322 -17.22 6.77 -15.03
C VAL A 322 -17.18 6.58 -16.54
N ASN A 323 -16.78 7.60 -17.31
CA ASN A 323 -16.67 7.47 -18.76
C ASN A 323 -15.60 6.41 -19.12
N LEU A 324 -15.81 5.65 -20.21
CA LEU A 324 -14.90 4.58 -20.65
C LEU A 324 -13.54 5.10 -21.14
N ILE A 325 -13.47 6.39 -21.50
CA ILE A 325 -12.24 7.05 -21.93
C ILE A 325 -11.18 7.04 -20.81
N PHE A 326 -11.58 7.25 -19.56
CA PHE A 326 -10.66 7.29 -18.42
C PHE A 326 -9.84 6.00 -18.20
N PRO A 327 -10.45 4.80 -18.10
CA PRO A 327 -9.68 3.56 -17.95
C PRO A 327 -8.83 3.22 -19.18
N VAL A 328 -9.24 3.65 -20.39
CA VAL A 328 -8.44 3.46 -21.61
C VAL A 328 -7.18 4.32 -21.59
N ILE A 329 -7.30 5.61 -21.23
CA ILE A 329 -6.13 6.50 -21.06
C ILE A 329 -5.17 5.92 -20.01
N TYR A 330 -5.71 5.42 -18.89
CA TYR A 330 -4.89 4.79 -17.86
C TYR A 330 -4.15 3.55 -18.36
N LEU A 331 -4.79 2.68 -19.16
CA LEU A 331 -4.13 1.50 -19.72
C LEU A 331 -3.05 1.83 -20.74
N LEU A 332 -3.24 2.88 -21.54
CA LEU A 332 -2.20 3.35 -22.47
C LEU A 332 -0.97 3.85 -21.69
N PHE A 333 -1.18 4.67 -20.66
CA PHE A 333 -0.10 5.13 -19.78
C PHE A 333 0.58 3.97 -19.05
N TRP A 334 -0.20 3.02 -18.54
CA TRP A 334 0.29 1.83 -17.88
C TRP A 334 1.17 0.96 -18.80
N ALA A 335 0.72 0.70 -20.04
CA ALA A 335 1.46 -0.12 -20.99
C ALA A 335 2.79 0.54 -21.37
N PHE A 336 2.77 1.85 -21.61
CA PHE A 336 3.98 2.63 -21.84
C PHE A 336 4.96 2.48 -20.66
N LEU A 337 4.51 2.79 -19.44
CA LEU A 337 5.36 2.74 -18.26
C LEU A 337 5.97 1.35 -18.06
N LEU A 338 5.16 0.28 -18.16
CA LEU A 338 5.62 -1.08 -17.91
C LEU A 338 6.70 -1.55 -18.90
N VAL A 339 6.56 -1.20 -20.18
CA VAL A 339 7.51 -1.56 -21.23
C VAL A 339 8.84 -0.83 -21.03
N PHE A 340 8.79 0.48 -20.76
CA PHE A 340 10.01 1.27 -20.56
C PHE A 340 10.72 0.91 -19.24
N SER A 341 9.99 0.56 -18.18
CA SER A 341 10.59 0.05 -16.94
C SER A 341 11.29 -1.30 -17.14
N LEU A 342 10.71 -2.22 -17.92
CA LEU A 342 11.34 -3.49 -18.27
C LEU A 342 12.62 -3.31 -19.09
N TRP A 343 12.63 -2.31 -19.98
CA TRP A 343 13.80 -1.98 -20.78
C TRP A 343 14.93 -1.37 -19.92
N SER A 344 14.57 -0.51 -18.98
CA SER A 344 15.54 0.24 -18.17
C SER A 344 16.17 -0.61 -17.07
N GLU A 345 15.37 -1.37 -16.32
CA GLU A 345 15.84 -2.23 -15.24
C GLU A 345 15.30 -3.67 -15.37
N PRO A 346 15.78 -4.45 -16.36
CA PRO A 346 15.25 -5.78 -16.66
C PRO A 346 15.47 -6.77 -15.52
N VAL A 347 16.58 -6.66 -14.78
CA VAL A 347 16.91 -7.57 -13.67
C VAL A 347 15.93 -7.39 -12.52
N VAL A 348 15.69 -6.15 -12.10
CA VAL A 348 14.80 -5.82 -10.97
C VAL A 348 13.36 -6.22 -11.29
N CYS A 349 12.89 -5.86 -12.49
CA CYS A 349 11.55 -6.22 -12.95
C CYS A 349 11.40 -7.73 -13.14
N GLY A 350 12.43 -8.40 -13.66
CA GLY A 350 12.46 -9.85 -13.89
C GLY A 350 12.36 -10.66 -12.60
N ILE A 351 13.07 -10.26 -11.54
CA ILE A 351 12.94 -10.88 -10.21
C ILE A 351 11.51 -10.74 -9.68
N GLY A 352 10.87 -9.59 -9.93
CA GLY A 352 9.49 -9.33 -9.51
C GLY A 352 8.47 -10.23 -10.20
N LEU A 353 8.65 -10.44 -11.50
CA LEU A 353 7.86 -11.40 -12.27
C LEU A 353 8.13 -12.83 -11.82
N ALA A 354 9.38 -13.18 -11.51
CA ALA A 354 9.73 -14.51 -11.00
C ALA A 354 9.00 -14.81 -9.67
N ILE A 355 9.01 -13.88 -8.71
CA ILE A 355 8.31 -14.04 -7.42
C ILE A 355 6.78 -14.08 -7.61
N MET A 356 6.24 -13.39 -8.61
CA MET A 356 4.83 -13.55 -8.97
C MET A 356 4.56 -14.96 -9.50
N LEU A 357 5.41 -15.47 -10.39
CA LEU A 357 5.25 -16.80 -10.98
C LEU A 357 5.41 -17.92 -9.95
N THR A 358 6.22 -17.76 -8.89
CA THR A 358 6.28 -18.73 -7.78
C THR A 358 4.96 -18.84 -7.00
N GLY A 359 4.08 -17.85 -7.09
CA GLY A 359 2.73 -17.95 -6.54
C GLY A 359 1.86 -19.00 -7.24
N VAL A 360 2.13 -19.32 -8.51
CA VAL A 360 1.37 -20.32 -9.28
C VAL A 360 1.56 -21.75 -8.76
N PRO A 361 2.79 -22.29 -8.59
CA PRO A 361 2.97 -23.63 -8.03
C PRO A 361 2.46 -23.71 -6.59
N VAL A 362 2.64 -22.66 -5.78
CA VAL A 362 2.12 -22.63 -4.41
C VAL A 362 0.59 -22.64 -4.39
N TYR A 363 -0.07 -21.98 -5.34
CA TYR A 363 -1.52 -22.03 -5.50
C TYR A 363 -2.01 -23.46 -5.80
N PHE A 364 -1.36 -24.15 -6.74
CA PHE A 364 -1.72 -25.53 -7.08
C PHE A 364 -1.48 -26.48 -5.89
N LEU A 365 -0.37 -26.34 -5.17
CA LEU A 365 -0.04 -27.14 -3.99
C LEU A 365 -0.99 -26.86 -2.81
N GLY A 366 -1.33 -25.59 -2.60
CA GLY A 366 -2.05 -25.13 -1.41
C GLY A 366 -3.58 -25.26 -1.54
N VAL A 367 -4.15 -24.79 -2.65
CA VAL A 367 -5.60 -24.59 -2.82
C VAL A 367 -6.21 -25.63 -3.75
N HIS A 368 -5.55 -25.94 -4.88
CA HIS A 368 -6.09 -26.88 -5.86
C HIS A 368 -5.94 -28.34 -5.42
N TRP A 369 -4.89 -28.65 -4.66
CA TRP A 369 -4.66 -29.99 -4.12
C TRP A 369 -5.64 -30.29 -2.97
N GLN A 370 -6.80 -30.85 -3.29
CA GLN A 370 -7.81 -31.26 -2.29
C GLN A 370 -7.40 -32.55 -1.55
N ASN A 371 -6.74 -33.50 -2.24
CA ASN A 371 -6.33 -34.79 -1.68
C ASN A 371 -4.90 -34.74 -1.09
N LYS A 372 -4.66 -33.87 -0.12
CA LYS A 372 -3.34 -33.79 0.54
C LYS A 372 -3.06 -35.07 1.34
N PRO A 373 -1.82 -35.59 1.31
CA PRO A 373 -1.46 -36.75 2.12
C PRO A 373 -1.65 -36.43 3.61
N GLN A 374 -2.15 -37.40 4.38
CA GLN A 374 -2.45 -37.22 5.81
C GLN A 374 -1.22 -36.74 6.61
N CYS A 375 -0.01 -37.12 6.20
CA CYS A 375 1.23 -36.62 6.78
C CYS A 375 1.37 -35.09 6.69
N PHE A 376 1.01 -34.49 5.55
CA PHE A 376 1.08 -33.05 5.35
C PHE A 376 0.02 -32.31 6.17
N ASN A 377 -1.21 -32.83 6.22
CA ASN A 377 -2.26 -32.24 7.08
C ASN A 377 -1.87 -32.33 8.56
N ASN A 378 -1.34 -33.47 9.01
CA ASN A 378 -0.84 -33.62 10.38
C ASN A 378 0.29 -32.64 10.70
N PHE A 379 1.19 -32.36 9.75
CA PHE A 379 2.24 -31.36 9.91
C PHE A 379 1.66 -29.93 10.02
N VAL A 380 0.73 -29.56 9.15
CA VAL A 380 0.06 -28.25 9.19
C VAL A 380 -0.72 -28.08 10.50
N ASP A 381 -1.40 -29.12 10.97
CA ASP A 381 -2.12 -29.12 12.25
C ASP A 381 -1.17 -29.05 13.45
N ALA A 382 -0.02 -29.73 13.39
CA ALA A 382 1.02 -29.63 14.40
C ALA A 382 1.60 -28.21 14.46
N MET A 383 1.91 -27.61 13.30
CA MET A 383 2.40 -26.22 13.20
C MET A 383 1.36 -25.22 13.70
N THR A 384 0.08 -25.43 13.35
CA THR A 384 -1.04 -24.58 13.80
C THR A 384 -1.21 -24.68 15.32
N ARG A 385 -1.20 -25.88 15.89
CA ARG A 385 -1.28 -26.10 17.35
C ARG A 385 -0.06 -25.51 18.08
N ALA A 386 1.14 -25.62 17.50
CA ALA A 386 2.33 -25.00 18.05
C ALA A 386 2.22 -23.47 18.06
N GLY A 387 1.77 -22.86 16.95
CA GLY A 387 1.52 -21.42 16.86
C GLY A 387 0.46 -20.93 17.84
N GLN A 388 -0.63 -21.68 18.00
CA GLN A 388 -1.69 -21.40 18.99
C GLN A 388 -1.16 -21.40 20.42
N LYS A 389 -0.39 -22.43 20.80
CA LYS A 389 0.17 -22.56 22.16
C LYS A 389 1.25 -21.51 22.43
N LEU A 390 2.12 -21.24 21.47
CA LEU A 390 3.24 -20.31 21.62
C LEU A 390 2.76 -18.86 21.71
N CYS A 391 1.80 -18.46 20.87
CA CYS A 391 1.30 -17.09 20.85
C CYS A 391 0.04 -16.86 21.69
N VAL A 392 -0.56 -17.91 22.27
CA VAL A 392 -1.85 -17.85 23.00
C VAL A 392 -2.92 -17.16 22.15
N VAL A 393 -3.09 -17.67 20.92
CA VAL A 393 -4.01 -17.12 19.92
C VAL A 393 -5.13 -18.09 19.60
N VAL A 394 -6.30 -17.54 19.31
CA VAL A 394 -7.52 -18.28 18.98
C VAL A 394 -8.12 -17.68 17.70
N TYR A 395 -8.82 -18.50 16.93
CA TYR A 395 -9.55 -18.03 15.77
C TYR A 395 -10.76 -17.19 16.25
N PRO A 396 -11.00 -15.99 15.70
CA PRO A 396 -12.10 -15.15 16.17
C PRO A 396 -13.45 -15.86 15.98
N GLN A 397 -14.31 -15.79 17.00
CA GLN A 397 -15.72 -16.12 16.87
C GLN A 397 -16.39 -15.02 16.04
N MET A 398 -17.05 -15.40 14.95
CA MET A 398 -17.94 -14.48 14.24
C MET A 398 -19.31 -14.55 14.93
N ASP A 399 -19.87 -13.40 15.29
CA ASP A 399 -21.23 -13.34 15.78
C ASP A 399 -22.18 -13.81 14.66
N SER A 400 -23.07 -14.75 14.98
CA SER A 400 -24.03 -15.36 14.04
C SER A 400 -24.98 -14.37 13.35
N LYS A 401 -25.01 -13.11 13.78
CA LYS A 401 -25.79 -12.03 13.15
C LYS A 401 -25.24 -11.57 11.80
N ASP A 402 -23.94 -11.77 11.53
CA ASP A 402 -23.34 -11.40 10.24
C ASP A 402 -23.65 -12.42 9.13
N GLU A 403 -24.03 -13.65 9.50
CA GLU A 403 -24.51 -14.65 8.53
C GLU A 403 -25.90 -14.29 8.03
N ASP A 404 -26.81 -13.88 8.93
CA ASP A 404 -28.19 -13.46 8.59
C ASP A 404 -28.21 -12.22 7.67
N VAL A 405 -27.34 -11.23 7.89
CA VAL A 405 -27.24 -10.05 7.01
C VAL A 405 -26.72 -10.43 5.61
N SER A 406 -25.86 -11.44 5.53
CA SER A 406 -25.35 -11.95 4.25
C SER A 406 -26.38 -12.79 3.48
N GLU A 407 -27.32 -13.43 4.19
CA GLU A 407 -28.49 -14.10 3.61
C GLU A 407 -29.60 -13.11 3.21
N GLU A 408 -29.91 -12.09 4.02
CA GLU A 408 -30.83 -11.01 3.64
C GLU A 408 -30.33 -10.23 2.41
N THR A 409 -29.01 -10.03 2.30
CA THR A 409 -28.41 -9.41 1.10
C THR A 409 -28.46 -10.34 -0.12
N LYS A 410 -28.48 -11.67 0.07
CA LYS A 410 -28.71 -12.64 -1.01
C LYS A 410 -30.18 -12.65 -1.42
N GLU A 411 -31.12 -12.63 -0.49
CA GLU A 411 -32.57 -12.58 -0.78
C GLU A 411 -32.99 -11.27 -1.48
N GLN A 412 -32.35 -10.13 -1.17
CA GLN A 412 -32.58 -8.88 -1.90
C GLN A 412 -32.00 -8.87 -3.33
N SER A 413 -31.19 -9.88 -3.71
CA SER A 413 -30.64 -10.02 -5.06
C SER A 413 -31.37 -11.04 -5.95
N THR A 414 -32.44 -11.64 -5.45
CA THR A 414 -33.43 -12.37 -6.27
C THR A 414 -34.50 -11.42 -6.79
N PRO A 415 -34.79 -11.38 -8.11
CA PRO A 415 -35.90 -10.57 -8.61
C PRO A 415 -37.21 -11.18 -8.09
N ILE A 416 -37.96 -10.41 -7.30
CA ILE A 416 -39.35 -10.70 -6.96
C ILE A 416 -40.16 -10.59 -8.26
N TYR A 417 -40.30 -11.72 -8.97
CA TYR A 417 -41.36 -11.92 -9.94
C TYR A 417 -42.31 -12.99 -9.37
N LYS A 418 -43.42 -12.54 -8.79
CA LYS A 418 -44.58 -13.38 -8.52
C LYS A 418 -45.45 -13.42 -9.79
N PRO A 419 -45.60 -14.56 -10.48
CA PRO A 419 -46.78 -14.72 -11.33
C PRO A 419 -47.99 -14.91 -10.41
N GLY A 420 -48.98 -14.04 -10.56
CA GLY A 420 -50.27 -14.18 -9.89
C GLY A 420 -51.00 -15.42 -10.38
N SER A 421 -51.41 -16.26 -9.43
CA SER A 421 -52.38 -17.35 -9.56
C SER A 421 -53.15 -17.34 -8.25
N GLY A 422 -54.47 -17.25 -8.16
CA GLY A 422 -55.56 -17.24 -9.13
C GLY A 422 -56.89 -17.26 -8.35
N ALA A 423 -58.00 -16.95 -9.01
CA ALA A 423 -59.40 -17.28 -8.67
C ALA A 423 -60.26 -16.55 -9.72
N GLY A 424 -61.27 -17.10 -10.40
CA GLY A 424 -62.04 -18.34 -10.27
C GLY A 424 -63.42 -18.03 -10.87
N ASP A 425 -64.03 -19.03 -11.53
CA ASP A 425 -65.44 -19.08 -11.99
C ASP A 425 -65.89 -18.06 -13.06
N GLY A 426 -66.76 -18.36 -14.03
CA GLY A 426 -67.56 -19.53 -14.34
C GLY A 426 -68.61 -19.11 -15.40
N ALA A 427 -68.88 -20.01 -16.35
CA ALA A 427 -70.14 -20.24 -17.05
C ALA A 427 -70.91 -19.11 -17.81
N HIS A 428 -71.34 -19.54 -19.01
CA HIS A 428 -72.55 -19.16 -19.76
C HIS A 428 -72.60 -17.92 -20.68
N ALA A 429 -73.05 -18.25 -21.90
CA ALA A 429 -73.67 -17.47 -22.99
C ALA A 429 -72.74 -16.73 -23.95
#